data_AF-A0A1F3R036-F1
#
_entry.id   AF-A0A1F3R036-F1
#
_cell.length_a   1.000
_cell.length_b   1.000
_cell.length_c   1.000
_cell.angle_alpha   90.00
_cell.angle_beta   90.00
_cell.angle_gamma   90.00
#
_symmetry.space_group_name_H-M   'P 1'
#
loop_
_entity.id
_entity.type
_entity.pdbx_description
1 polymer ?
#
loop_
_entity_poly.entity_id
_entity_poly.type
_entity_poly.pdbx_seq_one_letter_code
_entity_poly.pdbx_strand_id
1 'polypeptide(L)'
;MHLDYRGKGIFFKMVSFLNEKYKEKNVELLLGFPVTAAYNTYIRNGWENLFNLQWFVKINFLLSPLFPINLNKLSSKFSESKKTNLKNYTNQIYLSDSDSFVAWRKQFMRNTIYYYSYETNDNIVQFGFKLNIRKKIIRELIIGEISASVYDENLFLFAFKDFLNQLKALKFITIISTAINTEDTILLNTIKKMEFRLINKKIFFVARNFSDNSELQNKLNWSPLRGDLDTW
;
A
#
# COMPACT_ATOMS: atom_id res chain seq x y z
N MET A 1 12.60 -20.45 2.05
CA MET A 1 12.90 -21.89 2.01
C MET A 1 14.32 -22.09 1.48
N HIS A 2 15.15 -22.78 2.26
CA HIS A 2 16.52 -23.14 1.86
C HIS A 2 16.50 -23.88 0.51
N LEU A 3 17.52 -23.67 -0.32
CA LEU A 3 17.54 -24.14 -1.71
C LEU A 3 17.33 -25.66 -1.81
N ASP A 4 17.98 -26.43 -0.94
CA ASP A 4 17.95 -27.91 -0.91
C ASP A 4 16.59 -28.53 -0.56
N TYR A 5 15.63 -27.71 -0.13
CA TYR A 5 14.31 -28.14 0.32
C TYR A 5 13.19 -27.65 -0.60
N ARG A 6 13.52 -26.90 -1.66
CA ARG A 6 12.55 -26.48 -2.68
C ARG A 6 12.06 -27.70 -3.47
N GLY A 7 10.82 -27.64 -3.98
CA GLY A 7 10.21 -28.73 -4.74
C GLY A 7 9.73 -29.93 -3.92
N LYS A 8 10.11 -30.04 -2.64
CA LYS A 8 9.73 -31.17 -1.75
C LYS A 8 8.33 -31.02 -1.09
N GLY A 9 7.49 -30.12 -1.58
CA GLY A 9 6.15 -29.88 -1.02
C GLY A 9 6.12 -29.28 0.40
N ILE A 10 7.27 -28.91 0.98
CA ILE A 10 7.32 -28.39 2.37
C ILE A 10 6.50 -27.11 2.52
N PHE A 11 6.55 -26.21 1.52
CA PHE A 11 5.83 -24.94 1.60
C PHE A 11 4.33 -25.16 1.58
N PHE A 12 3.86 -26.12 0.77
CA PHE A 12 2.47 -26.55 0.75
C PHE A 12 2.05 -27.03 2.15
N LYS A 13 2.81 -27.95 2.76
CA LYS A 13 2.52 -28.46 4.11
C LYS A 13 2.49 -27.35 5.17
N MET A 14 3.39 -26.37 5.08
CA MET A 14 3.38 -25.20 5.97
C MET A 14 2.08 -24.39 5.83
N VAL A 15 1.65 -24.10 4.60
CA VAL A 15 0.41 -23.36 4.35
C VAL A 15 -0.81 -24.15 4.84
N SER A 16 -0.85 -25.48 4.60
CA SER A 16 -1.93 -26.34 5.10
C SER A 16 -2.01 -26.31 6.64
N PHE A 17 -0.86 -26.42 7.33
CA PHE A 17 -0.79 -26.38 8.78
C PHE A 17 -1.29 -25.05 9.37
N LEU A 18 -0.97 -23.92 8.70
CA LEU A 18 -1.50 -22.61 9.13
C LEU A 18 -3.03 -22.59 9.04
N ASN A 19 -3.61 -23.13 7.97
CA ASN A 19 -5.06 -23.18 7.81
C ASN A 19 -5.75 -23.95 8.95
N GLU A 20 -5.17 -25.08 9.37
CA GLU A 20 -5.69 -25.88 10.49
C GLU A 20 -5.61 -25.11 11.81
N LYS A 21 -4.46 -24.50 12.10
CA LYS A 21 -4.21 -23.86 13.41
C LYS A 21 -4.97 -22.56 13.61
N TYR A 22 -5.18 -21.76 12.57
CA TYR A 22 -5.89 -20.49 12.73
C TYR A 22 -7.40 -20.65 12.83
N LYS A 23 -7.95 -21.74 12.27
CA LYS A 23 -9.34 -22.15 12.53
C LYS A 23 -9.60 -22.37 14.03
N GLU A 24 -8.61 -22.88 14.78
CA GLU A 24 -8.70 -23.10 16.23
C GLU A 24 -8.62 -21.79 17.06
N LYS A 25 -8.21 -20.66 16.47
CA LYS A 25 -7.88 -19.41 17.18
C LYS A 25 -8.92 -18.28 17.03
N ASN A 26 -10.13 -18.58 16.55
CA ASN A 26 -11.16 -17.57 16.25
C ASN A 26 -10.67 -16.45 15.31
N VAL A 27 -9.74 -16.76 14.39
CA VAL A 27 -9.34 -15.82 13.34
C VAL A 27 -10.35 -15.90 12.21
N GLU A 28 -10.98 -14.78 11.88
CA GLU A 28 -11.99 -14.72 10.81
C GLU A 28 -11.35 -14.73 9.42
N LEU A 29 -10.19 -14.10 9.27
CA LEU A 29 -9.53 -13.91 7.98
C LEU A 29 -8.01 -13.96 8.10
N LEU A 30 -7.38 -14.69 7.19
CA LEU A 30 -5.95 -14.58 6.94
C LEU A 30 -5.70 -13.93 5.58
N LEU A 31 -4.74 -13.01 5.55
CA LEU A 31 -4.31 -12.32 4.34
C LEU A 31 -2.91 -12.77 3.93
N GLY A 32 -2.68 -12.88 2.63
CA GLY A 32 -1.41 -13.28 2.06
C GLY A 32 -1.06 -12.45 0.83
N PHE A 33 0.23 -12.18 0.66
CA PHE A 33 0.77 -11.40 -0.47
C PHE A 33 1.85 -12.19 -1.22
N PRO A 34 1.48 -13.33 -1.84
CA PRO A 34 2.45 -14.24 -2.43
C PRO A 34 3.18 -13.58 -3.59
N VAL A 35 4.47 -13.90 -3.72
CA VAL A 35 5.19 -13.72 -4.98
C VAL A 35 4.66 -14.71 -6.03
N THR A 36 4.87 -14.43 -7.31
CA THR A 36 4.38 -15.25 -8.43
C THR A 36 4.71 -16.74 -8.27
N ALA A 37 5.90 -17.08 -7.78
CA ALA A 37 6.33 -18.46 -7.58
C ALA A 37 5.53 -19.20 -6.47
N ALA A 38 5.01 -18.47 -5.48
CA ALA A 38 4.27 -19.03 -4.37
C ALA A 38 2.74 -19.03 -4.60
N TYR A 39 2.24 -18.17 -5.49
CA TYR A 39 0.81 -17.94 -5.72
C TYR A 39 0.02 -19.24 -5.92
N ASN A 40 0.44 -20.10 -6.84
CA ASN A 40 -0.27 -21.36 -7.12
C ASN A 40 -0.28 -22.35 -5.94
N THR A 41 0.59 -22.18 -4.95
CA THR A 41 0.56 -23.02 -3.73
C THR A 41 -0.58 -22.57 -2.81
N TYR A 42 -0.80 -21.26 -2.67
CA TYR A 42 -1.91 -20.72 -1.91
C TYR A 42 -3.25 -21.17 -2.50
N ILE A 43 -3.43 -21.00 -3.82
CA ILE A 43 -4.68 -21.39 -4.50
C ILE A 43 -4.97 -22.89 -4.34
N ARG A 44 -3.95 -23.74 -4.49
CA ARG A 44 -4.09 -25.20 -4.27
C ARG A 44 -4.35 -25.58 -2.81
N ASN A 45 -4.10 -24.68 -1.85
CA ASN A 45 -4.44 -24.84 -0.43
C ASN A 45 -5.80 -24.21 -0.07
N GLY A 46 -6.64 -23.92 -1.07
CA GLY A 46 -7.97 -23.35 -0.85
C GLY A 46 -7.98 -21.88 -0.44
N TRP A 47 -6.88 -21.15 -0.64
CA TRP A 47 -6.92 -19.70 -0.54
C TRP A 47 -7.56 -19.13 -1.80
N GLU A 48 -8.25 -18.01 -1.65
CA GLU A 48 -8.92 -17.32 -2.75
C GLU A 48 -8.12 -16.07 -3.14
N ASN A 49 -8.11 -15.76 -4.43
CA ASN A 49 -7.61 -14.47 -4.88
C ASN A 49 -8.75 -13.44 -4.80
N LEU A 50 -8.68 -12.56 -3.79
CA LEU A 50 -9.67 -11.49 -3.66
C LEU A 50 -9.49 -10.50 -4.81
N PHE A 51 -8.31 -9.92 -4.95
CA PHE A 51 -7.96 -9.01 -6.04
C PHE A 51 -6.45 -8.93 -6.17
N ASN A 52 -5.96 -8.10 -7.09
CA ASN A 52 -4.54 -7.77 -7.11
C ASN A 52 -4.38 -6.26 -7.00
N LEU A 53 -3.44 -5.80 -6.16
CA LEU A 53 -3.04 -4.40 -6.21
C LEU A 53 -2.32 -4.16 -7.53
N GLN A 54 -2.82 -3.23 -8.32
CA GLN A 54 -2.24 -2.86 -9.60
C GLN A 54 -1.31 -1.65 -9.42
N TRP A 55 -0.13 -1.71 -10.04
CA TRP A 55 0.83 -0.60 -9.95
C TRP A 55 0.52 0.50 -10.95
N PHE A 56 0.48 1.72 -10.44
CA PHE A 56 0.30 2.95 -11.19
C PHE A 56 1.54 3.83 -11.03
N VAL A 57 1.96 4.49 -12.11
CA VAL A 57 3.13 5.37 -12.14
C VAL A 57 2.83 6.69 -12.82
N LYS A 58 3.37 7.78 -12.29
CA LYS A 58 3.38 9.10 -12.91
C LYS A 58 4.81 9.60 -13.00
N ILE A 59 5.20 10.10 -14.17
CA ILE A 59 6.47 10.79 -14.34
C ILE A 59 6.34 12.16 -13.65
N ASN A 60 7.22 12.44 -12.70
CA ASN A 60 7.26 13.73 -12.02
C ASN A 60 8.22 14.69 -12.72
N PHE A 61 9.46 14.25 -12.95
CA PHE A 61 10.48 15.09 -13.57
C PHE A 61 11.57 14.25 -14.27
N LEU A 62 11.55 14.21 -15.61
CA LEU A 62 12.46 13.39 -16.41
C LEU A 62 13.93 13.78 -16.24
N LEU A 63 14.21 15.07 -16.04
CA LEU A 63 15.57 15.58 -15.86
C LEU A 63 16.09 15.42 -14.43
N SER A 64 15.38 14.68 -13.56
CA SER A 64 15.80 14.50 -12.17
C SER A 64 17.22 13.96 -11.99
N PRO A 65 17.79 13.11 -12.88
CA PRO A 65 19.18 12.68 -12.74
C PRO A 65 20.20 13.82 -12.77
N LEU A 66 19.87 14.96 -13.40
CA LEU A 66 20.74 16.14 -13.48
C LEU A 66 20.76 16.95 -12.18
N PHE A 67 19.81 16.71 -11.28
CA PHE A 67 19.73 17.39 -9.99
C PHE A 67 20.27 16.45 -8.90
N PRO A 68 21.05 16.93 -7.92
CA PRO A 68 21.48 16.08 -6.80
C PRO A 68 20.30 15.64 -5.94
N ILE A 69 20.41 14.48 -5.30
CA ILE A 69 19.44 14.06 -4.27
C ILE A 69 19.60 14.98 -3.07
N ASN A 70 18.51 15.60 -2.63
CA ASN A 70 18.51 16.47 -1.46
C ASN A 70 17.54 15.93 -0.40
N LEU A 71 18.03 15.00 0.42
CA LEU A 71 17.24 14.39 1.49
C LEU A 71 16.86 15.42 2.57
N ASN A 72 17.71 16.41 2.83
CA ASN A 72 17.41 17.47 3.80
C ASN A 72 16.21 18.32 3.35
N LYS A 73 16.10 18.60 2.04
CA LYS A 73 14.92 19.30 1.48
C LYS A 73 13.67 18.41 1.53
N LEU A 74 13.83 17.10 1.47
CA LEU A 74 12.71 16.16 1.62
C LEU A 74 12.19 16.18 3.06
N SER A 75 13.08 16.00 4.03
CA SER A 75 12.73 15.97 5.46
C SER A 75 12.29 17.32 6.01
N SER A 76 12.77 18.44 5.46
CA SER A 76 12.27 19.76 5.84
C SER A 76 10.88 20.06 5.29
N LYS A 77 10.49 19.40 4.19
CA LYS A 77 9.20 19.61 3.54
C LYS A 77 8.11 18.65 4.00
N PHE A 78 8.51 17.44 4.44
CA PHE A 78 7.58 16.38 4.79
C PHE A 78 7.94 15.77 6.14
N SER A 79 6.92 15.56 6.96
CA SER A 79 7.10 15.05 8.32
C SER A 79 7.48 13.58 8.32
N GLU A 80 8.23 13.11 9.30
CA GLU A 80 8.41 11.68 9.58
C GLU A 80 7.37 11.14 10.59
N SER A 81 6.48 12.01 11.09
CA SER A 81 5.36 11.63 11.94
C SER A 81 4.06 11.41 11.15
N LYS A 82 3.43 10.26 11.41
CA LYS A 82 2.09 9.93 10.93
C LYS A 82 1.05 10.62 11.83
N LYS A 83 -0.02 11.14 11.22
CA LYS A 83 -1.24 11.50 11.95
C LYS A 83 -2.08 10.23 12.11
N THR A 84 -2.55 9.98 13.32
CA THR A 84 -3.25 8.76 13.72
C THR A 84 -4.73 9.04 13.93
N ASN A 85 -5.54 7.97 13.98
CA ASN A 85 -6.99 8.04 14.19
C ASN A 85 -7.70 8.94 13.17
N LEU A 86 -7.23 8.95 11.92
CA LEU A 86 -7.88 9.70 10.84
C LEU A 86 -9.05 8.90 10.27
N LYS A 87 -8.90 7.59 10.13
CA LYS A 87 -9.87 6.77 9.39
C LYS A 87 -11.12 6.49 10.23
N ASN A 88 -12.16 7.31 10.03
CA ASN A 88 -13.44 7.23 10.74
C ASN A 88 -14.61 6.73 9.87
N TYR A 89 -14.34 6.18 8.69
CA TYR A 89 -15.39 5.74 7.76
C TYR A 89 -15.71 4.24 7.92
N THR A 90 -17.00 3.90 7.97
CA THR A 90 -17.50 2.57 8.39
C THR A 90 -17.54 1.52 7.28
N ASN A 91 -17.50 1.94 6.01
CA ASN A 91 -17.82 1.06 4.88
C ASN A 91 -16.58 0.56 4.12
N GLN A 92 -15.41 0.60 4.75
CA GLN A 92 -14.16 0.20 4.12
C GLN A 92 -13.29 -0.60 5.08
N ILE A 93 -12.61 -1.60 4.53
CA ILE A 93 -11.61 -2.43 5.16
C ILE A 93 -10.25 -1.83 4.83
N TYR A 94 -9.55 -1.40 5.87
CA TYR A 94 -8.25 -0.77 5.79
C TYR A 94 -7.38 -1.19 6.97
N LEU A 95 -6.09 -0.97 6.83
CA LEU A 95 -5.17 -1.15 7.95
C LEU A 95 -5.37 -0.04 8.99
N SER A 96 -5.51 -0.46 10.25
CA SER A 96 -5.67 0.43 11.40
C SER A 96 -4.60 1.53 11.43
N ASP A 97 -5.01 2.70 11.89
CA ASP A 97 -4.17 3.87 12.10
C ASP A 97 -4.23 4.39 13.54
N SER A 98 -4.67 3.54 14.49
CA SER A 98 -4.64 3.88 15.90
C SER A 98 -3.21 4.12 16.41
N ASP A 99 -3.07 4.93 17.45
CA ASP A 99 -1.76 5.23 18.03
C ASP A 99 -1.00 3.97 18.45
N SER A 100 -1.68 3.05 19.12
CA SER A 100 -1.10 1.79 19.58
C SER A 100 -0.62 0.92 18.41
N PHE A 101 -1.43 0.81 17.35
CA PHE A 101 -1.08 0.03 16.18
C PHE A 101 0.08 0.66 15.41
N VAL A 102 0.07 1.98 15.20
CA VAL A 102 1.14 2.70 14.49
C VAL A 102 2.46 2.62 15.27
N ALA A 103 2.42 2.76 16.60
CA ALA A 103 3.59 2.62 17.46
C ALA A 103 4.18 1.19 17.41
N TRP A 104 3.33 0.16 17.49
CA TRP A 104 3.75 -1.23 17.31
C TRP A 104 4.38 -1.45 15.93
N ARG A 105 3.70 -1.00 14.87
CA ARG A 105 4.12 -1.19 13.48
C ARG A 105 5.47 -0.54 13.19
N LYS A 106 5.73 0.63 13.76
CA LYS A 106 6.98 1.39 13.58
C LYS A 106 8.22 0.57 13.97
N GLN A 107 8.08 -0.38 14.91
CA GLN A 107 9.18 -1.26 15.35
C GLN A 107 9.67 -2.22 14.25
N PHE A 108 8.84 -2.48 13.24
CA PHE A 108 9.15 -3.38 12.12
C PHE A 108 9.54 -2.63 10.83
N MET A 109 9.38 -1.31 10.81
CA MET A 109 9.73 -0.49 9.65
C MET A 109 11.23 -0.34 9.51
N ARG A 110 11.76 -0.64 8.33
CA ARG A 110 13.20 -0.52 8.03
C ARG A 110 13.57 0.74 7.26
N ASN A 111 12.59 1.33 6.60
CA ASN A 111 12.77 2.50 5.74
C ASN A 111 12.21 3.74 6.43
N THR A 112 12.84 4.89 6.20
CA THR A 112 12.23 6.18 6.55
C THR A 112 10.98 6.40 5.71
N ILE A 113 9.86 6.63 6.39
CA ILE A 113 8.58 7.00 5.78
C ILE A 113 8.36 8.48 6.05
N TYR A 114 8.01 9.20 5.00
CA TYR A 114 7.63 10.60 5.05
C TYR A 114 6.12 10.73 4.86
N TYR A 115 5.57 11.79 5.43
CA TYR A 115 4.15 12.08 5.46
C TYR A 115 3.89 13.49 4.97
N TYR A 116 2.91 13.61 4.09
CA TYR A 116 2.33 14.88 3.66
C TYR A 116 0.85 14.88 4.04
N SER A 117 0.39 15.95 4.68
CA SER A 117 -1.02 16.12 5.07
C SER A 117 -1.62 17.29 4.32
N TYR A 118 -2.73 17.05 3.63
CA TYR A 118 -3.62 18.06 3.08
C TYR A 118 -4.78 18.25 4.06
N GLU A 119 -5.04 19.49 4.44
CA GLU A 119 -6.00 19.83 5.49
C GLU A 119 -6.93 20.93 5.00
N THR A 120 -8.23 20.71 5.11
CA THR A 120 -9.29 21.67 4.76
C THR A 120 -10.39 21.60 5.78
N ASN A 121 -10.64 22.68 6.51
CA ASN A 121 -11.59 22.72 7.62
C ASN A 121 -11.33 21.56 8.60
N ASP A 122 -12.28 20.62 8.72
CA ASP A 122 -12.22 19.44 9.58
C ASP A 122 -11.73 18.17 8.86
N ASN A 123 -11.42 18.27 7.56
CA ASN A 123 -11.02 17.12 6.75
C ASN A 123 -9.51 17.08 6.52
N ILE A 124 -8.93 15.90 6.72
CA ILE A 124 -7.53 15.59 6.52
C ILE A 124 -7.40 14.42 5.54
N VAL A 125 -6.45 14.54 4.60
CA VAL A 125 -5.89 13.44 3.82
C VAL A 125 -4.39 13.43 4.00
N GLN A 126 -3.85 12.29 4.40
CA GLN A 126 -2.42 12.09 4.61
C GLN A 126 -1.88 11.02 3.68
N PHE A 127 -0.76 11.33 3.02
CA PHE A 127 -0.01 10.40 2.18
C PHE A 127 1.25 9.97 2.90
N GLY A 128 1.39 8.67 3.13
CA GLY A 128 2.64 8.05 3.57
C GLY A 128 3.43 7.53 2.37
N PHE A 129 4.71 7.90 2.29
CA PHE A 129 5.56 7.54 1.15
C PHE A 129 7.02 7.34 1.54
N LYS A 130 7.75 6.63 0.68
CA LYS A 130 9.21 6.47 0.81
C LYS A 130 9.92 6.78 -0.50
N LEU A 131 11.19 7.14 -0.39
CA LEU A 131 12.08 7.30 -1.53
C LEU A 131 12.82 5.98 -1.81
N ASN A 132 12.84 5.56 -3.07
CA ASN A 132 13.56 4.39 -3.55
C ASN A 132 14.44 4.76 -4.74
N ILE A 133 15.69 4.33 -4.74
CA ILE A 133 16.65 4.61 -5.82
C ILE A 133 16.91 3.33 -6.59
N ARG A 134 16.42 3.25 -7.84
CA ARG A 134 16.61 2.11 -8.73
C ARG A 134 17.74 2.38 -9.71
N LYS A 135 18.65 1.40 -9.88
CA LYS A 135 19.77 1.47 -10.83
C LYS A 135 20.59 2.76 -10.71
N LYS A 136 20.72 3.31 -9.49
CA LYS A 136 21.40 4.59 -9.15
C LYS A 136 20.81 5.87 -9.78
N ILE A 137 19.90 5.78 -10.76
CA ILE A 137 19.44 6.93 -11.55
C ILE A 137 17.96 7.24 -11.31
N ILE A 138 17.11 6.21 -11.25
CA ILE A 138 15.66 6.39 -11.15
C ILE A 138 15.30 6.57 -9.69
N ARG A 139 14.81 7.77 -9.36
CA ARG A 139 14.41 8.14 -8.01
C ARG A 139 12.90 8.10 -7.95
N GLU A 140 12.41 7.03 -7.38
CA GLU A 140 10.99 6.71 -7.29
C GLU A 140 10.48 7.06 -5.90
N LEU A 141 9.43 7.88 -5.84
CA LEU A 141 8.65 8.09 -4.64
C LEU A 141 7.46 7.12 -4.65
N ILE A 142 7.41 6.22 -3.68
CA ILE A 142 6.37 5.18 -3.58
C ILE A 142 5.37 5.63 -2.51
N ILE A 143 4.16 5.99 -2.93
CA ILE A 143 3.01 6.20 -2.05
C ILE A 143 2.50 4.82 -1.64
N GLY A 144 2.71 4.48 -0.38
CA GLY A 144 2.28 3.20 0.18
C GLY A 144 1.11 3.35 1.14
N GLU A 145 0.74 4.56 1.56
CA GLU A 145 -0.38 4.79 2.47
C GLU A 145 -1.13 6.06 2.09
N ILE A 146 -2.45 5.98 2.22
CA ILE A 146 -3.39 7.09 2.15
C ILE A 146 -4.32 6.89 3.35
N SER A 147 -4.34 7.86 4.24
CA SER A 147 -5.18 7.89 5.43
C SER A 147 -6.02 9.16 5.38
N ALA A 148 -7.32 9.06 5.67
CA ALA A 148 -8.21 10.20 5.54
C ALA A 148 -9.32 10.19 6.58
N SER A 149 -9.70 11.40 7.00
CA SER A 149 -10.90 11.67 7.82
C SER A 149 -12.19 11.19 7.16
N VAL A 150 -12.31 11.38 5.85
CA VAL A 150 -13.49 11.07 5.04
C VAL A 150 -13.03 10.40 3.74
N TYR A 151 -13.81 9.41 3.28
CA TYR A 151 -13.56 8.69 2.05
C TYR A 151 -14.29 9.35 0.86
N ASP A 152 -13.74 10.45 0.35
CA ASP A 152 -14.36 11.27 -0.71
C ASP A 152 -13.41 11.50 -1.91
N GLU A 153 -13.95 11.37 -3.11
CA GLU A 153 -13.17 11.49 -4.35
C GLU A 153 -12.66 12.92 -4.57
N ASN A 154 -13.47 13.95 -4.32
CA ASN A 154 -13.07 15.33 -4.55
C ASN A 154 -11.96 15.74 -3.57
N LEU A 155 -12.10 15.36 -2.31
CA LEU A 155 -11.07 15.57 -1.29
C LEU A 155 -9.75 14.90 -1.69
N PHE A 156 -9.79 13.65 -2.16
CA PHE A 156 -8.59 12.97 -2.66
C PHE A 156 -7.99 13.65 -3.89
N LEU A 157 -8.81 14.12 -4.83
CA LEU A 157 -8.33 14.87 -5.99
C LEU A 157 -7.59 16.15 -5.60
N PHE A 158 -8.14 16.93 -4.66
CA PHE A 158 -7.49 18.14 -4.17
C PHE A 158 -6.19 17.83 -3.43
N ALA A 159 -6.22 16.83 -2.55
CA ALA A 159 -5.07 16.40 -1.78
C ALA A 159 -3.92 15.89 -2.67
N PHE A 160 -4.23 15.05 -3.67
CA PHE A 160 -3.25 14.59 -4.64
C PHE A 160 -2.69 15.75 -5.47
N LYS A 161 -3.54 16.67 -5.94
CA LYS A 161 -3.09 17.80 -6.75
C LYS A 161 -2.10 18.66 -5.99
N ASP A 162 -2.38 18.98 -4.71
CA ASP A 162 -1.43 19.73 -3.88
C ASP A 162 -0.16 18.93 -3.64
N PHE A 163 -0.28 17.66 -3.23
CA PHE A 163 0.86 16.78 -3.01
C PHE A 163 1.81 16.69 -4.21
N LEU A 164 1.26 16.49 -5.42
CA LEU A 164 2.03 16.45 -6.66
C LEU A 164 2.73 17.79 -6.94
N ASN A 165 2.09 18.92 -6.65
CA ASN A 165 2.73 20.23 -6.78
C ASN A 165 3.88 20.40 -5.77
N GLN A 166 3.71 19.91 -4.54
CA GLN A 166 4.78 19.91 -3.54
C GLN A 166 5.99 19.08 -4.01
N LEU A 167 5.76 17.94 -4.66
CA LEU A 167 6.81 17.07 -5.20
C LEU A 167 7.54 17.64 -6.42
N LYS A 168 6.83 18.34 -7.31
CA LYS A 168 7.45 19.03 -8.47
C LYS A 168 8.55 20.01 -8.02
N ALA A 169 8.34 20.72 -6.91
CA ALA A 169 9.31 21.68 -6.38
C ALA A 169 10.64 21.06 -5.90
N LEU A 170 10.70 19.74 -5.72
CA LEU A 170 11.93 19.05 -5.33
C LEU A 170 12.91 18.86 -6.50
N LYS A 171 12.42 18.76 -7.74
CA LYS A 171 13.19 18.52 -8.97
C LYS A 171 14.07 17.25 -9.01
N PHE A 172 14.30 16.56 -7.89
CA PHE A 172 15.12 15.35 -7.85
C PHE A 172 14.33 14.05 -7.87
N ILE A 173 12.98 14.09 -7.90
CA ILE A 173 12.11 12.90 -7.99
C ILE A 173 11.76 12.62 -9.45
N THR A 174 12.09 11.43 -9.95
CA THR A 174 11.85 11.01 -11.34
C THR A 174 10.40 10.57 -11.54
N ILE A 175 9.96 9.63 -10.69
CA ILE A 175 8.69 8.91 -10.83
C ILE A 175 8.00 8.88 -9.47
N ILE A 176 6.68 8.98 -9.50
CA ILE A 176 5.81 8.72 -8.36
C ILE A 176 5.03 7.45 -8.67
N SER A 177 4.93 6.54 -7.72
CA SER A 177 4.22 5.28 -7.93
C SER A 177 3.37 4.91 -6.73
N THR A 178 2.31 4.16 -6.98
CA THR A 178 1.44 3.59 -5.95
C THR A 178 0.86 2.28 -6.44
N ALA A 179 0.40 1.43 -5.52
CA ALA A 179 -0.34 0.22 -5.87
C ALA A 179 -1.66 0.22 -5.12
N ILE A 180 -2.76 0.19 -5.87
CA ILE A 180 -4.13 0.30 -5.35
C ILE A 180 -4.96 -0.93 -5.75
N ASN A 181 -6.01 -1.20 -4.98
CA ASN A 181 -7.09 -2.10 -5.41
C ASN A 181 -7.87 -1.40 -6.53
N THR A 182 -8.00 -2.01 -7.71
CA THR A 182 -8.74 -1.40 -8.83
C THR A 182 -10.25 -1.54 -8.70
N GLU A 183 -10.73 -2.36 -7.76
CA GLU A 183 -12.15 -2.45 -7.45
C GLU A 183 -12.61 -1.24 -6.60
N ASP A 184 -11.70 -0.56 -5.91
CA ASP A 184 -11.99 0.72 -5.25
C ASP A 184 -12.10 1.83 -6.31
N THR A 185 -13.35 2.15 -6.65
CA THR A 185 -13.68 3.12 -7.68
C THR A 185 -13.24 4.55 -7.32
N ILE A 186 -13.25 4.94 -6.04
CA ILE A 186 -12.90 6.29 -5.60
C ILE A 186 -11.40 6.52 -5.81
N LEU A 187 -10.55 5.62 -5.31
CA LEU A 187 -9.11 5.73 -5.54
C LEU A 187 -8.75 5.52 -7.01
N LEU A 188 -9.38 4.57 -7.71
CA LEU A 188 -9.11 4.35 -9.13
C LEU A 188 -9.41 5.60 -9.98
N ASN A 189 -10.56 6.23 -9.75
CA ASN A 189 -10.94 7.46 -10.45
C ASN A 189 -9.98 8.60 -10.13
N THR A 190 -9.62 8.76 -8.85
CA THR A 190 -8.63 9.75 -8.40
C THR A 190 -7.29 9.56 -9.12
N ILE A 191 -6.74 8.34 -9.10
CA ILE A 191 -5.45 8.00 -9.72
C ILE A 191 -5.47 8.22 -11.24
N LYS A 192 -6.57 7.87 -11.92
CA LYS A 192 -6.76 8.13 -13.35
C LYS A 192 -6.82 9.62 -13.66
N LYS A 193 -7.60 10.41 -12.91
CA LYS A 193 -7.71 11.87 -13.07
C LYS A 193 -6.38 12.58 -12.77
N MET A 194 -5.55 12.03 -11.90
CA MET A 194 -4.18 12.49 -11.66
C MET A 194 -3.17 12.01 -12.72
N GLU A 195 -3.65 11.38 -13.79
CA GLU A 195 -2.89 10.89 -14.96
C GLU A 195 -1.75 9.92 -14.59
N PHE A 196 -1.95 9.12 -13.54
CA PHE A 196 -1.10 7.97 -13.34
C PHE A 196 -1.42 6.89 -14.37
N ARG A 197 -0.39 6.23 -14.88
CA ARG A 197 -0.50 5.16 -15.88
C ARG A 197 -0.32 3.81 -15.23
N LEU A 198 -1.20 2.86 -15.58
CA LEU A 198 -1.07 1.47 -15.20
C LEU A 198 0.19 0.85 -15.83
N ILE A 199 0.91 0.04 -15.07
CA ILE A 199 2.01 -0.80 -15.57
C ILE A 199 1.72 -2.27 -15.32
N ASN A 200 2.33 -3.15 -16.11
CA ASN A 200 2.17 -4.61 -15.97
C ASN A 200 2.98 -5.14 -14.76
N LYS A 201 2.58 -4.71 -13.57
CA LYS A 201 3.10 -5.16 -12.28
C LYS A 201 1.95 -5.19 -11.30
N LYS A 202 1.82 -6.30 -10.59
CA LYS A 202 0.75 -6.53 -9.63
C LYS A 202 1.28 -7.14 -8.34
N ILE A 203 0.52 -6.99 -7.27
CA ILE A 203 0.73 -7.69 -6.00
C ILE A 203 -0.50 -8.54 -5.78
N PHE A 204 -0.30 -9.85 -5.65
CA PHE A 204 -1.40 -10.77 -5.37
C PHE A 204 -1.95 -10.50 -3.97
N PHE A 205 -3.27 -10.38 -3.85
CA PHE A 205 -3.97 -10.23 -2.58
C PHE A 205 -4.85 -11.47 -2.39
N VAL A 206 -4.30 -12.46 -1.70
CA VAL A 206 -5.02 -13.71 -1.43
C VAL A 206 -5.53 -13.72 0.00
N ALA A 207 -6.66 -14.39 0.22
CA ALA A 207 -7.22 -14.54 1.54
C ALA A 207 -7.68 -15.97 1.79
N ARG A 208 -7.70 -16.34 3.06
CA ARG A 208 -8.39 -17.52 3.57
C ARG A 208 -9.42 -17.04 4.56
N ASN A 209 -10.69 -17.13 4.16
CA ASN A 209 -11.82 -16.81 5.02
C ASN A 209 -12.16 -18.04 5.87
N PHE A 210 -12.30 -17.83 7.18
CA PHE A 210 -12.78 -18.83 8.14
C PHE A 210 -14.14 -18.45 8.73
N SER A 211 -14.65 -17.28 8.39
CA SER A 211 -15.95 -16.75 8.81
C SER A 211 -16.96 -16.79 7.66
N ASP A 212 -18.24 -16.80 8.00
CA ASP A 212 -19.34 -16.62 7.04
C ASP A 212 -19.63 -15.13 6.76
N ASN A 213 -18.76 -14.22 7.21
CA ASN A 213 -18.94 -12.79 7.00
C ASN A 213 -18.71 -12.42 5.53
N SER A 214 -19.82 -12.22 4.80
CA SER A 214 -19.82 -11.85 3.39
C SER A 214 -19.17 -10.48 3.10
N GLU A 215 -19.09 -9.57 4.07
CA GLU A 215 -18.46 -8.25 3.88
C GLU A 215 -16.97 -8.38 3.58
N LEU A 216 -16.29 -9.38 4.17
CA LEU A 216 -14.86 -9.63 3.95
C LEU A 216 -14.57 -10.07 2.51
N GLN A 217 -15.57 -10.60 1.80
CA GLN A 217 -15.45 -10.97 0.39
C GLN A 217 -15.79 -9.82 -0.56
N ASN A 218 -16.40 -8.73 -0.07
CA ASN A 218 -16.75 -7.59 -0.91
C ASN A 218 -15.52 -6.74 -1.26
N LYS A 219 -14.95 -7.01 -2.43
CA LYS A 219 -13.75 -6.37 -2.97
C LYS A 219 -13.83 -4.84 -3.08
N LEU A 220 -15.04 -4.27 -3.18
CA LEU A 220 -15.26 -2.82 -3.29
C LEU A 220 -14.99 -2.09 -1.97
N ASN A 221 -15.08 -2.81 -0.86
CA ASN A 221 -14.83 -2.25 0.46
C ASN A 221 -13.35 -2.31 0.84
N TRP A 222 -12.50 -2.96 0.05
CA TRP A 222 -11.08 -3.09 0.38
C TRP A 222 -10.30 -1.91 -0.17
N SER A 223 -9.73 -1.12 0.74
CA SER A 223 -8.82 -0.02 0.40
C SER A 223 -7.38 -0.22 0.92
N PRO A 224 -6.76 -1.41 0.78
CA PRO A 224 -5.36 -1.59 1.14
C PRO A 224 -4.43 -1.01 0.08
N LEU A 225 -3.31 -0.47 0.55
CA LEU A 225 -2.23 0.03 -0.29
C LEU A 225 -0.97 -0.81 -0.12
N ARG A 226 0.04 -0.59 -0.97
CA ARG A 226 1.33 -1.30 -0.88
C ARG A 226 1.91 -1.25 0.54
N GLY A 227 1.77 -0.11 1.18
CA GLY A 227 2.31 0.15 2.49
C GLY A 227 1.67 -0.72 3.55
N ASP A 228 0.41 -1.13 3.40
CA ASP A 228 -0.30 -2.02 4.32
C ASP A 228 0.21 -3.47 4.27
N LEU A 229 0.93 -3.81 3.20
CA LEU A 229 1.46 -5.16 2.99
C LEU A 229 2.85 -5.31 3.62
N ASP A 230 3.19 -6.53 4.03
CA ASP A 230 4.43 -6.84 4.73
C ASP A 230 5.68 -6.33 3.99
N THR A 231 6.61 -5.77 4.75
CA THR A 231 7.83 -5.02 4.33
C THR A 231 7.57 -3.79 3.45
N TRP A 232 7.08 -2.71 4.07
CA TRP A 232 7.19 -1.37 3.51
C TRP A 232 8.51 -0.70 3.91
#